data_AF-A0A8S9ZXY7-F1
#
_entry.id   AF-A0A8S9ZXY7-F1
#
_cell.length_a   1.000
_cell.length_b   1.000
_cell.length_c   1.000
_cell.angle_alpha   90.00
_cell.angle_beta   90.00
_cell.angle_gamma   90.00
#
_symmetry.space_group_name_H-M   'P 1'
#
loop_
_entity.id
_entity.type
_entity.pdbx_description
1 polymer ?
#
loop_
_entity_poly.entity_id
_entity_poly.type
_entity_poly.pdbx_seq_one_letter_code
_entity_poly.pdbx_strand_id
1 'polypeptide(L)'
;MKQNKGLCDDMFRLLLMVALYYPLSVGLTFYQKWFIKSYRLPLFIVTGHYITKYFMALAIRSIVEFVQKNRRVRVPFHEQLRWLMPIGFCASLDIGLSNWSLEYVTVSLYTMAKSSSILFIVGFSLFLKLERWHSSLGVSAFLIAVGLFLFTLQSTQLDLRGLILVEMAALCTGFRWTISQLIMQGEECSTPVRHPLDMMIAVQPWMFVAIVPIVIVAEGPEMTWEVITSFHNEYQPALVLSLVLSGGILAFLMEFSEYLLLVNTSGITLSIVGIVKNA
;
A
#
# COMPACT_ATOMS: atom_id res chain seq x y z
N MET A 1 6.90 -16.65 -34.66
CA MET A 1 6.17 -15.39 -34.94
C MET A 1 4.98 -15.14 -34.01
N LYS A 2 4.09 -16.11 -33.73
CA LYS A 2 3.02 -15.98 -32.71
C LYS A 2 3.54 -15.72 -31.28
N GLN A 3 4.63 -16.37 -30.88
CA GLN A 3 5.24 -16.23 -29.55
C GLN A 3 5.84 -14.83 -29.29
N ASN A 4 6.47 -14.21 -30.31
CA ASN A 4 6.97 -12.82 -30.22
C ASN A 4 5.85 -11.78 -30.17
N LYS A 5 4.69 -12.07 -30.79
CA LYS A 5 3.54 -11.16 -30.77
C LYS A 5 2.89 -11.13 -29.38
N GLY A 6 2.75 -12.29 -28.73
CA GLY A 6 2.29 -12.39 -27.34
C GLY A 6 3.21 -11.66 -26.35
N LEU A 7 4.54 -11.85 -26.48
CA LEU A 7 5.52 -11.15 -25.62
C LEU A 7 5.43 -9.61 -25.77
N CYS A 8 5.25 -9.11 -27.00
CA CYS A 8 5.12 -7.68 -27.27
C CYS A 8 3.82 -7.11 -26.67
N ASP A 9 2.71 -7.83 -26.80
CA ASP A 9 1.41 -7.43 -26.24
C ASP A 9 1.44 -7.41 -24.70
N ASP A 10 2.10 -8.38 -24.07
CA ASP A 10 2.26 -8.46 -22.61
C ASP A 10 3.17 -7.33 -22.09
N MET A 11 4.27 -7.04 -22.80
CA MET A 11 5.15 -5.92 -22.47
C MET A 11 4.45 -4.57 -22.62
N PHE A 12 3.63 -4.40 -23.67
CA PHE A 12 2.85 -3.19 -23.88
C PHE A 12 1.80 -2.99 -22.77
N ARG A 13 1.11 -4.06 -22.34
CA ARG A 13 0.19 -4.01 -21.19
C ARG A 13 0.89 -3.62 -19.91
N LEU A 14 2.06 -4.19 -19.63
CA LEU A 14 2.87 -3.83 -18.47
C LEU A 14 3.25 -2.35 -18.49
N LEU A 15 3.74 -1.85 -19.63
CA LEU A 15 4.10 -0.44 -19.79
C LEU A 15 2.90 0.48 -19.55
N LEU A 16 1.71 0.14 -20.04
CA LEU A 16 0.49 0.89 -19.77
C LEU A 16 0.11 0.90 -18.29
N MET A 17 0.22 -0.24 -17.59
CA MET A 17 -0.06 -0.32 -16.15
C MET A 17 0.92 0.52 -15.33
N VAL A 18 2.20 0.49 -15.68
CA VAL A 18 3.24 1.31 -15.04
C VAL A 18 3.02 2.80 -15.35
N ALA A 19 2.67 3.15 -16.58
CA ALA A 19 2.34 4.51 -16.99
C ALA A 19 1.09 5.06 -16.30
N LEU A 20 0.13 4.20 -15.93
CA LEU A 20 -1.02 4.57 -15.10
C LEU A 20 -0.62 4.74 -13.62
N TYR A 21 0.19 3.83 -13.10
CA TYR A 21 0.61 3.82 -11.69
C TYR A 21 1.45 5.05 -11.31
N TYR A 22 2.45 5.42 -12.11
CA TYR A 22 3.39 6.48 -11.72
C TYR A 22 2.72 7.84 -11.48
N PRO A 23 1.91 8.40 -12.40
CA PRO A 23 1.25 9.68 -12.18
C PRO A 23 0.31 9.65 -10.96
N LEU A 24 -0.41 8.54 -10.76
CA LEU A 24 -1.29 8.36 -9.59
C LEU A 24 -0.49 8.34 -8.29
N SER A 25 0.61 7.61 -8.25
CA SER A 25 1.44 7.51 -7.06
C SER A 25 2.15 8.84 -6.75
N VAL A 26 2.73 9.50 -7.75
CA VAL A 26 3.40 10.79 -7.58
C VAL A 26 2.39 11.87 -7.20
N GLY A 27 1.24 11.91 -7.89
CA GLY A 27 0.14 12.83 -7.60
C GLY A 27 -0.38 12.68 -6.18
N LEU A 28 -0.63 11.44 -5.73
CA LEU A 28 -1.04 11.18 -4.35
C LEU A 28 0.05 11.63 -3.35
N THR A 29 1.32 11.44 -3.65
CA THR A 29 2.43 11.82 -2.77
C THR A 29 2.49 13.34 -2.58
N PHE A 30 2.40 14.12 -3.66
CA PHE A 30 2.36 15.58 -3.58
C PHE A 30 1.10 16.09 -2.88
N TYR A 31 -0.05 15.51 -3.22
CA TYR A 31 -1.33 15.82 -2.59
C TYR A 31 -1.25 15.60 -1.07
N GLN A 32 -0.77 14.43 -0.65
CA GLN A 32 -0.67 14.07 0.77
C GLN A 32 0.32 14.97 1.52
N LYS A 33 1.49 15.25 0.94
CA LYS A 33 2.48 16.17 1.54
C LYS A 33 1.89 17.56 1.75
N TRP A 34 1.17 18.08 0.76
CA TRP A 34 0.50 19.38 0.88
C TRP A 34 -0.60 19.36 1.94
N PHE A 35 -1.46 18.33 1.93
CA PHE A 35 -2.61 18.26 2.81
C PHE A 35 -2.23 18.05 4.29
N ILE A 36 -1.29 17.13 4.57
CA ILE A 36 -0.77 16.90 5.94
C ILE A 36 -0.14 18.17 6.51
N LYS A 37 0.61 18.94 5.69
CA LYS A 37 1.25 20.18 6.15
C LYS A 37 0.22 21.20 6.70
N SER A 38 -0.99 21.21 6.13
CA SER A 38 -2.07 22.11 6.54
C SER A 38 -2.98 21.54 7.63
N TYR A 39 -3.31 20.24 7.59
CA TYR A 39 -4.34 19.63 8.46
C TYR A 39 -3.77 18.84 9.65
N ARG A 40 -2.47 18.48 9.63
CA ARG A 40 -1.69 17.89 10.74
C ARG A 40 -2.23 16.59 11.40
N LEU A 41 -3.26 15.97 10.85
CA LEU A 41 -3.80 14.67 11.30
C LEU A 41 -3.65 13.59 10.20
N PRO A 42 -2.43 13.10 9.92
CA PRO A 42 -2.16 12.18 8.81
C PRO A 42 -2.93 10.85 8.86
N LEU A 43 -3.06 10.21 10.02
CA LEU A 43 -3.73 8.92 10.19
C LEU A 43 -5.26 9.05 10.14
N PHE A 44 -5.81 10.17 10.62
CA PHE A 44 -7.23 10.49 10.41
C PHE A 44 -7.55 10.64 8.91
N ILE A 45 -6.71 11.36 8.16
CA ILE A 45 -6.85 11.48 6.70
C ILE A 45 -6.87 10.10 6.05
N VAL A 46 -5.93 9.22 6.41
CA VAL A 46 -5.86 7.84 5.89
C VAL A 46 -7.12 7.04 6.24
N THR A 47 -7.67 7.21 7.43
CA THR A 47 -8.92 6.57 7.84
C THR A 47 -10.08 6.99 6.92
N GLY A 48 -10.17 8.28 6.59
CA GLY A 48 -11.14 8.79 5.61
C GLY A 48 -10.88 8.25 4.19
N HIS A 49 -9.62 8.09 3.79
CA HIS A 49 -9.27 7.45 2.52
C HIS A 49 -9.74 6.00 2.47
N TYR A 50 -9.57 5.23 3.55
CA TYR A 50 -10.04 3.84 3.62
C TYR A 50 -11.55 3.73 3.44
N ILE A 51 -12.32 4.61 4.09
CA ILE A 51 -13.78 4.68 3.93
C ILE A 51 -14.12 5.00 2.47
N THR A 52 -13.48 6.01 1.88
CA THR A 52 -13.71 6.43 0.50
C THR A 52 -13.41 5.30 -0.49
N LYS A 53 -12.27 4.63 -0.32
CA LYS A 53 -11.85 3.48 -1.14
C LYS A 53 -12.86 2.34 -1.08
N TYR A 54 -13.37 2.03 0.11
CA TYR A 54 -14.38 0.98 0.29
C TYR A 54 -15.66 1.27 -0.48
N PHE A 55 -16.23 2.46 -0.30
CA PHE A 55 -17.46 2.86 -0.99
C PHE A 55 -17.27 2.99 -2.50
N MET A 56 -16.13 3.53 -2.95
CA MET A 56 -15.82 3.62 -4.37
C MET A 56 -15.70 2.23 -5.01
N ALA A 57 -15.00 1.29 -4.34
CA ALA A 57 -14.87 -0.07 -4.83
C ALA A 57 -16.23 -0.79 -4.91
N LEU A 58 -17.09 -0.61 -3.90
CA LEU A 58 -18.46 -1.14 -3.90
C LEU A 58 -19.32 -0.54 -5.01
N ALA A 59 -19.25 0.78 -5.21
CA ALA A 59 -20.02 1.48 -6.25
C ALA A 59 -19.61 0.98 -7.64
N ILE A 60 -18.31 0.94 -7.93
CA ILE A 60 -17.79 0.46 -9.22
C ILE A 60 -18.14 -1.02 -9.43
N ARG A 61 -17.98 -1.88 -8.41
CA ARG A 61 -18.39 -3.28 -8.50
C ARG A 61 -19.88 -3.40 -8.80
N SER A 62 -20.73 -2.64 -8.13
CA SER A 62 -22.19 -2.68 -8.32
C SER A 62 -22.57 -2.27 -9.75
N ILE A 63 -21.94 -1.23 -10.29
CA ILE A 63 -22.11 -0.81 -11.69
C ILE A 63 -21.67 -1.93 -12.64
N VAL A 64 -20.50 -2.53 -12.41
CA VAL A 64 -19.98 -3.61 -13.25
C VAL A 64 -20.89 -4.85 -13.21
N GLU A 65 -21.35 -5.28 -12.04
CA GLU A 65 -22.27 -6.41 -11.88
C GLU A 65 -23.62 -6.13 -12.55
N PHE A 66 -24.10 -4.89 -12.47
CA PHE A 66 -25.34 -4.46 -13.14
C PHE A 66 -25.19 -4.51 -14.68
N VAL A 67 -24.10 -3.94 -15.22
CA VAL A 67 -23.84 -3.90 -16.66
C VAL A 67 -23.60 -5.30 -17.23
N GLN A 68 -22.82 -6.13 -16.53
CA GLN A 68 -22.47 -7.48 -16.97
C GLN A 68 -23.57 -8.51 -16.68
N LYS A 69 -24.60 -8.14 -15.91
CA LYS A 69 -25.66 -9.04 -15.40
C LYS A 69 -25.09 -10.30 -14.72
N ASN A 70 -23.88 -10.20 -14.19
CA ASN A 70 -23.17 -11.31 -13.57
C ASN A 70 -22.71 -10.89 -12.18
N ARG A 71 -23.20 -11.58 -11.16
CA ARG A 71 -22.79 -11.33 -9.78
C ARG A 71 -21.45 -11.98 -9.54
N ARG A 72 -20.48 -11.19 -9.08
CA ARG A 72 -19.16 -11.74 -8.73
C ARG A 72 -19.26 -12.48 -7.40
N VAL A 73 -18.48 -13.55 -7.29
CA VAL A 73 -18.40 -14.33 -6.06
C VAL A 73 -17.87 -13.44 -4.93
N ARG A 74 -18.42 -13.61 -3.74
CA ARG A 74 -17.99 -12.88 -2.54
C ARG A 74 -17.14 -13.82 -1.70
N VAL A 75 -16.06 -13.30 -1.14
CA VAL A 75 -15.16 -14.09 -0.29
C VAL A 75 -15.88 -14.43 1.02
N PRO A 76 -15.97 -15.71 1.42
CA PRO A 76 -16.60 -16.09 2.67
C PRO A 76 -15.82 -15.55 3.87
N PHE A 77 -16.52 -15.21 4.95
CA PHE A 77 -15.92 -14.55 6.12
C PHE A 77 -14.74 -15.31 6.73
N HIS A 78 -14.81 -16.65 6.78
CA HIS A 78 -13.71 -17.49 7.27
C HIS A 78 -12.41 -17.29 6.47
N GLU A 79 -12.51 -17.25 5.14
CA GLU A 79 -11.35 -16.99 4.28
C GLU A 79 -10.86 -15.55 4.41
N GLN A 80 -11.78 -14.60 4.65
CA GLN A 80 -11.38 -13.23 4.97
C GLN A 80 -10.54 -13.18 6.24
N LEU A 81 -10.96 -13.88 7.31
CA LEU A 81 -10.21 -13.91 8.56
C LEU A 81 -8.85 -14.62 8.43
N ARG A 82 -8.79 -15.71 7.67
CA ARG A 82 -7.57 -16.49 7.49
C ARG A 82 -6.51 -15.75 6.66
N TRP A 83 -6.93 -15.12 5.57
CA TRP A 83 -6.01 -14.63 4.54
C TRP A 83 -6.01 -13.12 4.40
N LEU A 84 -7.17 -12.47 4.46
CA LEU A 84 -7.32 -11.04 4.15
C LEU A 84 -7.16 -10.13 5.38
N MET A 85 -7.52 -10.62 6.57
CA MET A 85 -7.33 -9.90 7.82
C MET A 85 -5.83 -9.63 8.09
N PRO A 86 -4.91 -10.61 7.95
CA PRO A 86 -3.48 -10.34 8.09
C PRO A 86 -2.95 -9.27 7.10
N ILE A 87 -3.43 -9.26 5.86
CA ILE A 87 -3.08 -8.23 4.86
C ILE A 87 -3.54 -6.86 5.33
N GLY A 88 -4.80 -6.73 5.76
CA GLY A 88 -5.35 -5.46 6.22
C GLY A 88 -4.64 -4.92 7.46
N PHE A 89 -4.35 -5.78 8.42
CA PHE A 89 -3.61 -5.43 9.63
C PHE A 89 -2.18 -4.97 9.32
N CYS A 90 -1.44 -5.73 8.51
CA CYS A 90 -0.11 -5.33 8.08
C CYS A 90 -0.13 -4.01 7.29
N ALA A 91 -1.15 -3.75 6.48
CA ALA A 91 -1.26 -2.48 5.75
C ALA A 91 -1.42 -1.28 6.69
N SER A 92 -2.23 -1.41 7.73
CA SER A 92 -2.45 -0.32 8.69
C SER A 92 -1.31 -0.16 9.69
N LEU A 93 -0.71 -1.26 10.14
CA LEU A 93 0.51 -1.23 10.94
C LEU A 93 1.66 -0.59 10.15
N ASP A 94 1.82 -0.95 8.89
CA ASP A 94 2.79 -0.32 7.98
C ASP A 94 2.62 1.21 7.99
N ILE A 95 1.41 1.72 7.72
CA ILE A 95 1.15 3.16 7.70
C ILE A 95 1.38 3.80 9.08
N GLY A 96 0.88 3.17 10.15
CA GLY A 96 1.03 3.68 11.52
C GLY A 96 2.48 3.78 11.95
N LEU A 97 3.23 2.68 11.86
CA LEU A 97 4.65 2.61 12.20
C LEU A 97 5.50 3.54 11.33
N SER A 98 5.15 3.67 10.04
CA SER A 98 5.84 4.58 9.13
C SER A 98 5.66 6.05 9.54
N ASN A 99 4.43 6.47 9.87
CA ASN A 99 4.20 7.83 10.36
C ASN A 99 4.89 8.07 11.70
N TRP A 100 4.81 7.11 12.63
CA TRP A 100 5.46 7.24 13.93
C TRP A 100 6.99 7.30 13.81
N SER A 101 7.58 6.54 12.88
CA SER A 101 9.04 6.58 12.68
C SER A 101 9.55 7.97 12.29
N LEU A 102 8.76 8.76 11.56
CA LEU A 102 9.14 10.09 11.09
C LEU A 102 9.27 11.14 12.20
N GLU A 103 8.81 10.84 13.42
CA GLU A 103 9.11 11.65 14.60
C GLU A 103 10.56 11.50 15.08
N TYR A 104 11.18 10.36 14.77
CA TYR A 104 12.52 9.98 15.24
C TYR A 104 13.58 10.04 14.14
N VAL A 105 13.19 9.79 12.88
CA VAL A 105 14.13 9.75 11.75
C VAL A 105 13.80 10.79 10.68
N THR A 106 14.83 11.23 9.96
CA THR A 106 14.66 12.09 8.79
C THR A 106 13.90 11.36 7.68
N VAL A 107 13.18 12.11 6.85
CA VAL A 107 12.48 11.57 5.66
C VAL A 107 13.42 10.78 4.74
N SER A 108 14.68 11.21 4.61
CA SER A 108 15.69 10.52 3.81
C SER A 108 16.06 9.16 4.41
N LEU A 109 16.32 9.10 5.72
CA LEU A 109 16.61 7.85 6.41
C LEU A 109 15.41 6.90 6.40
N TYR A 110 14.20 7.43 6.61
CA TYR A 110 12.95 6.68 6.42
C TYR A 110 12.85 6.08 5.02
N THR A 111 13.07 6.87 3.97
CA THR A 111 12.91 6.42 2.58
C THR A 111 13.91 5.32 2.23
N MET A 112 15.16 5.47 2.69
CA MET A 112 16.20 4.46 2.48
C MET A 112 15.94 3.19 3.28
N ALA A 113 15.65 3.28 4.57
CA ALA A 113 15.35 2.12 5.40
C ALA A 113 14.07 1.41 4.91
N LYS A 114 13.02 2.14 4.53
CA LYS A 114 11.78 1.54 4.01
C LYS A 114 11.98 0.74 2.72
N SER A 115 13.01 1.07 1.93
CA SER A 115 13.38 0.29 0.74
C SER A 115 13.81 -1.15 1.05
N SER A 116 14.18 -1.45 2.31
CA SER A 116 14.45 -2.81 2.81
C SER A 116 13.26 -3.74 2.70
N SER A 117 12.04 -3.21 2.52
CA SER A 117 10.82 -3.98 2.25
C SER A 117 10.99 -5.00 1.12
N ILE A 118 11.80 -4.71 0.10
CA ILE A 118 12.12 -5.69 -0.95
C ILE A 118 12.79 -6.94 -0.40
N LEU A 119 13.68 -6.82 0.58
CA LEU A 119 14.35 -7.96 1.20
C LEU A 119 13.33 -8.87 1.90
N PHE A 120 12.36 -8.26 2.60
CA PHE A 120 11.27 -9.02 3.22
C PHE A 120 10.35 -9.67 2.18
N ILE A 121 10.02 -8.98 1.08
CA ILE A 121 9.22 -9.55 -0.02
C ILE A 121 9.94 -10.75 -0.63
N VAL A 122 11.22 -10.60 -0.96
CA VAL A 122 12.04 -11.70 -1.51
C VAL A 122 12.09 -12.86 -0.52
N GLY A 123 12.36 -12.58 0.76
CA GLY A 123 12.39 -13.59 1.82
C GLY A 123 11.08 -14.37 1.94
N PHE A 124 9.95 -13.67 2.06
CA PHE A 124 8.64 -14.31 2.15
C PHE A 124 8.23 -15.03 0.86
N SER A 125 8.54 -14.46 -0.32
CA SER A 125 8.22 -15.09 -1.60
C SER A 125 9.00 -16.38 -1.82
N LEU A 126 10.26 -16.46 -1.38
CA LEU A 126 11.03 -17.70 -1.39
C LEU A 126 10.50 -18.71 -0.35
N PHE A 127 10.17 -18.23 0.86
CA PHE A 127 9.62 -19.08 1.93
C PHE A 127 8.30 -19.74 1.52
N LEU A 128 7.39 -18.97 0.89
CA LEU A 128 6.11 -19.44 0.38
C LEU A 128 6.20 -20.11 -1.00
N LYS A 129 7.41 -20.25 -1.56
CA LYS A 129 7.67 -20.86 -2.88
C LYS A 129 6.93 -20.18 -4.04
N LEU A 130 6.63 -18.89 -3.90
CA LEU A 130 6.09 -18.06 -4.97
C LEU A 130 7.14 -17.74 -6.04
N GLU A 131 8.42 -17.67 -5.64
CA GLU A 131 9.55 -17.39 -6.52
C GLU A 131 10.60 -18.50 -6.40
N ARG A 132 11.32 -18.78 -7.49
CA ARG A 132 12.46 -19.72 -7.46
C ARG A 132 13.76 -18.97 -7.21
N TRP A 133 14.63 -19.55 -6.40
CA TRP A 133 15.95 -18.98 -6.18
C TRP A 133 16.76 -18.93 -7.49
N HIS A 134 17.27 -17.74 -7.82
CA HIS A 134 18.24 -17.54 -8.89
C HIS A 134 19.32 -16.57 -8.43
N SER A 135 20.57 -16.73 -8.91
CA SER A 135 21.72 -15.97 -8.40
C SER A 135 21.55 -14.45 -8.53
N SER A 136 20.87 -13.97 -9.57
CA SER A 136 20.58 -12.54 -9.73
C SER A 136 19.71 -11.98 -8.60
N LEU A 137 18.76 -12.75 -8.05
CA LEU A 137 17.92 -12.31 -6.92
C LEU A 137 18.76 -12.11 -5.66
N GLY A 138 19.66 -13.08 -5.40
CA GLY A 138 20.59 -13.02 -4.28
C GLY A 138 21.54 -11.82 -4.37
N VAL A 139 22.08 -11.55 -5.57
CA VAL A 139 22.94 -10.37 -5.81
C VAL A 139 22.17 -9.07 -5.58
N SER A 140 20.95 -8.94 -6.11
CA SER A 140 20.12 -7.75 -5.90
C SER A 140 19.79 -7.53 -4.41
N ALA A 141 19.41 -8.58 -3.69
CA ALA A 141 19.14 -8.51 -2.26
C ALA A 141 20.40 -8.09 -1.48
N PHE A 142 21.55 -8.67 -1.81
CA PHE A 142 22.83 -8.29 -1.19
C PHE A 142 23.17 -6.81 -1.43
N LEU A 143 23.01 -6.31 -2.65
CA LEU A 143 23.28 -4.91 -2.99
C LEU A 143 22.37 -3.95 -2.22
N ILE A 144 21.08 -4.28 -2.06
CA ILE A 144 20.13 -3.47 -1.26
C ILE A 144 20.57 -3.44 0.21
N ALA A 145 20.93 -4.60 0.78
CA ALA A 145 21.39 -4.70 2.17
C ALA A 145 22.67 -3.88 2.40
N VAL A 146 23.63 -3.96 1.48
CA VAL A 146 24.87 -3.16 1.54
C VAL A 146 24.57 -1.66 1.41
N GLY A 147 23.71 -1.26 0.48
CA GLY A 147 23.30 0.14 0.31
C GLY A 147 22.66 0.72 1.56
N LEU A 148 21.78 -0.05 2.20
CA LEU A 148 21.17 0.32 3.47
C LEU A 148 22.23 0.46 4.58
N PHE A 149 23.12 -0.52 4.71
CA PHE A 149 24.18 -0.49 5.71
C PHE A 149 25.09 0.73 5.55
N LEU A 150 25.57 1.01 4.33
CA LEU A 150 26.40 2.17 4.04
C LEU A 150 25.67 3.50 4.35
N PHE A 151 24.38 3.59 4.01
CA PHE A 151 23.58 4.77 4.32
C PHE A 151 23.43 4.99 5.83
N THR A 152 23.17 3.92 6.58
CA THR A 152 23.05 4.00 8.04
C THR A 152 24.36 4.47 8.69
N LEU A 153 25.53 4.00 8.23
CA LEU A 153 26.83 4.43 8.77
C LEU A 153 27.09 5.93 8.62
N GLN A 154 26.60 6.55 7.54
CA GLN A 154 26.81 7.97 7.27
C GLN A 154 25.79 8.86 8.01
N SER A 155 24.66 8.30 8.45
CA SER A 155 23.62 9.08 9.12
C SER A 155 24.03 9.45 10.55
N THR A 156 24.18 10.74 10.81
CA THR A 156 24.57 11.30 12.12
C THR A 156 23.40 11.44 13.11
N GLN A 157 22.17 11.17 12.66
CA GLN A 157 20.92 11.23 13.45
C GLN A 157 20.25 9.84 13.53
N LEU A 158 21.02 8.82 13.91
CA LEU A 158 20.49 7.48 14.11
C LEU A 158 19.74 7.41 15.44
N ASP A 159 18.41 7.51 15.40
CA ASP A 159 17.56 7.02 16.48
C ASP A 159 17.20 5.55 16.20
N LEU A 160 17.70 4.66 17.06
CA LEU A 160 17.46 3.22 16.95
C LEU A 160 15.98 2.86 17.03
N ARG A 161 15.18 3.60 17.82
CA ARG A 161 13.73 3.37 17.94
C ARG A 161 13.05 3.65 16.61
N GLY A 162 13.40 4.79 16.01
CA GLY A 162 12.93 5.15 14.67
C GLY A 162 13.29 4.10 13.63
N LEU A 163 14.54 3.62 13.61
CA LEU A 163 14.96 2.56 12.70
C LEU A 163 14.18 1.25 12.88
N ILE A 164 13.97 0.80 14.13
CA ILE A 164 13.15 -0.39 14.42
C ILE A 164 11.72 -0.22 13.91
N LEU A 165 11.12 0.96 14.10
CA LEU A 165 9.77 1.25 13.59
C LEU A 165 9.73 1.16 12.05
N VAL A 166 10.72 1.70 11.35
CA VAL A 166 10.80 1.62 9.88
C VAL A 166 10.95 0.18 9.39
N GLU A 167 11.83 -0.61 10.02
CA GLU A 167 12.04 -2.01 9.64
C GLU A 167 10.82 -2.88 9.92
N MET A 168 10.12 -2.65 11.04
CA MET A 168 8.84 -3.33 11.32
C MET A 168 7.76 -2.93 10.30
N ALA A 169 7.73 -1.67 9.89
CA ALA A 169 6.84 -1.22 8.82
C ALA A 169 7.22 -1.88 7.48
N ALA A 170 8.51 -1.99 7.15
CA ALA A 170 9.01 -2.64 5.94
C ALA A 170 8.69 -4.15 5.92
N LEU A 171 8.80 -4.82 7.06
CA LEU A 171 8.37 -6.20 7.28
C LEU A 171 6.87 -6.36 6.99
N CYS A 172 6.03 -5.45 7.51
CA CYS A 172 4.59 -5.44 7.25
C CYS A 172 4.29 -5.22 5.76
N THR A 173 4.98 -4.30 5.09
CA THR A 173 4.88 -4.11 3.63
C THR A 173 5.20 -5.41 2.90
N GLY A 174 6.27 -6.09 3.30
CA GLY A 174 6.70 -7.32 2.64
C GLY A 174 5.71 -8.45 2.81
N PHE A 175 5.26 -8.68 4.04
CA PHE A 175 4.23 -9.67 4.34
C PHE A 175 2.93 -9.38 3.56
N ARG A 176 2.46 -8.12 3.60
CA ARG A 176 1.23 -7.69 2.91
C ARG A 176 1.26 -8.02 1.43
N TRP A 177 2.32 -7.62 0.72
CA TRP A 177 2.40 -7.83 -0.73
C TRP A 177 2.62 -9.29 -1.10
N THR A 178 3.41 -10.05 -0.34
CA THR A 178 3.62 -11.47 -0.62
C THR A 178 2.34 -12.29 -0.41
N ILE A 179 1.58 -12.05 0.67
CA ILE A 179 0.30 -12.72 0.89
C ILE A 179 -0.75 -12.27 -0.14
N SER A 180 -0.76 -10.98 -0.52
CA SER A 180 -1.62 -10.50 -1.61
C SER A 180 -1.30 -11.22 -2.92
N GLN A 181 -0.01 -11.41 -3.24
CA GLN A 181 0.41 -12.17 -4.41
C GLN A 181 -0.08 -13.62 -4.35
N LEU A 182 0.13 -14.30 -3.22
CA LEU A 182 -0.31 -15.68 -2.99
C LEU A 182 -1.80 -15.86 -3.27
N ILE A 183 -2.64 -14.95 -2.77
CA ILE A 183 -4.10 -15.05 -2.91
C ILE A 183 -4.57 -14.69 -4.32
N MET A 184 -4.00 -13.64 -4.93
CA MET A 184 -4.47 -13.14 -6.22
C MET A 184 -3.98 -13.99 -7.40
N GLN A 185 -2.84 -14.67 -7.25
CA GLN A 185 -2.23 -15.51 -8.29
C GLN A 185 -2.40 -17.01 -8.03
N GLY A 186 -2.53 -17.43 -6.77
CA GLY A 186 -2.66 -18.82 -6.38
C GLY A 186 -4.10 -19.34 -6.35
N GLU A 187 -4.22 -20.59 -5.89
CA GLU A 187 -5.49 -21.30 -5.67
C GLU A 187 -5.74 -21.60 -4.18
N GLU A 188 -4.92 -21.02 -3.28
CA GLU A 188 -4.97 -21.26 -1.83
C GLU A 188 -6.27 -20.79 -1.18
N CYS A 189 -6.88 -19.73 -1.72
CA CYS A 189 -8.19 -19.27 -1.28
C CYS A 189 -9.26 -20.05 -2.02
N SER A 190 -10.20 -20.67 -1.29
CA SER A 190 -11.32 -21.41 -1.88
C SER A 190 -12.18 -20.56 -2.83
N THR A 191 -12.09 -19.23 -2.72
CA THR A 191 -12.69 -18.26 -3.64
C THR A 191 -11.59 -17.46 -4.35
N PRO A 192 -11.46 -17.54 -5.68
CA PRO A 192 -10.40 -16.84 -6.40
C PRO A 192 -10.61 -15.32 -6.35
N VAL A 193 -9.73 -14.62 -5.63
CA VAL A 193 -9.73 -13.14 -5.55
C VAL A 193 -8.80 -12.57 -6.61
N ARG A 194 -9.11 -12.82 -7.89
CA ARG A 194 -8.24 -12.41 -9.01
C ARG A 194 -8.44 -10.95 -9.42
N HIS A 195 -9.60 -10.37 -9.13
CA HIS A 195 -9.91 -9.02 -9.57
C HIS A 195 -9.52 -7.98 -8.50
N PRO A 196 -8.79 -6.90 -8.86
CA PRO A 196 -8.37 -5.86 -7.92
C PRO A 196 -9.50 -5.29 -7.05
N LEU A 197 -10.67 -4.96 -7.64
CA LEU A 197 -11.84 -4.50 -6.87
C LEU A 197 -12.27 -5.46 -5.75
N ASP A 198 -12.27 -6.77 -6.02
CA ASP A 198 -12.70 -7.77 -5.05
C ASP A 198 -11.70 -7.88 -3.89
N MET A 199 -10.41 -7.74 -4.19
CA MET A 199 -9.34 -7.65 -3.19
C MET A 199 -9.50 -6.40 -2.32
N MET A 200 -9.68 -5.23 -2.93
CA MET A 200 -9.86 -3.96 -2.22
C MET A 200 -11.07 -4.02 -1.28
N ILE A 201 -12.24 -4.43 -1.76
CA ILE A 201 -13.47 -4.52 -0.95
C ILE A 201 -13.26 -5.45 0.26
N ALA A 202 -12.57 -6.57 0.07
CA ALA A 202 -12.42 -7.57 1.10
C ALA A 202 -11.34 -7.21 2.14
N VAL A 203 -10.32 -6.45 1.76
CA VAL A 203 -9.23 -6.01 2.65
C VAL A 203 -9.56 -4.71 3.39
N GLN A 204 -10.27 -3.76 2.76
CA GLN A 204 -10.48 -2.41 3.30
C GLN A 204 -11.13 -2.37 4.70
N PRO A 205 -12.13 -3.22 5.04
CA PRO A 205 -12.70 -3.27 6.38
C PRO A 205 -11.66 -3.67 7.45
N TRP A 206 -10.77 -4.61 7.14
CA TRP A 206 -9.72 -5.05 8.07
C TRP A 206 -8.66 -3.98 8.26
N MET A 207 -8.33 -3.22 7.20
CA MET A 207 -7.48 -2.04 7.33
C MET A 207 -8.14 -0.98 8.24
N PHE A 208 -9.44 -0.75 8.08
CA PHE A 208 -10.16 0.19 8.93
C PHE A 208 -10.15 -0.24 10.41
N VAL A 209 -10.43 -1.52 10.68
CA VAL A 209 -10.38 -2.06 12.05
C VAL A 209 -8.97 -1.92 12.67
N ALA A 210 -7.92 -2.12 11.87
CA ALA A 210 -6.54 -2.06 12.36
C ALA A 210 -6.02 -0.61 12.54
N ILE A 211 -6.44 0.35 11.71
CA ILE A 211 -5.95 1.74 11.81
C ILE A 211 -6.60 2.53 12.94
N VAL A 212 -7.86 2.28 13.26
CA VAL A 212 -8.61 2.99 14.31
C VAL A 212 -7.88 3.02 15.66
N PRO A 213 -7.41 1.91 16.24
CA PRO A 213 -6.68 1.97 17.51
C PRO A 213 -5.37 2.75 17.40
N ILE A 214 -4.69 2.71 16.25
CA ILE A 214 -3.44 3.46 16.02
C ILE A 214 -3.74 4.97 16.01
N VAL A 215 -4.80 5.39 15.32
CA VAL A 215 -5.25 6.79 15.30
C VAL A 215 -5.58 7.28 16.71
N ILE A 216 -6.32 6.49 17.49
CA ILE A 216 -6.70 6.87 18.86
C ILE A 216 -5.46 7.07 19.74
N VAL A 217 -4.44 6.21 19.62
CA VAL A 217 -3.22 6.31 20.43
C VAL A 217 -2.32 7.46 19.96
N ALA A 218 -2.15 7.62 18.65
CA ALA A 218 -1.20 8.59 18.09
C ALA A 218 -1.78 10.01 17.97
N GLU A 219 -3.03 10.14 17.50
CA GLU A 219 -3.65 11.44 17.19
C GLU A 219 -4.80 11.78 18.14
N GLY A 220 -5.32 10.81 18.90
CA GLY A 220 -6.47 11.00 19.80
C GLY A 220 -6.38 12.21 20.74
N PRO A 221 -5.21 12.51 21.36
CA PRO A 221 -5.07 13.71 22.20
C PRO A 221 -5.27 15.04 21.46
N GLU A 222 -4.97 15.09 20.16
CA GLU A 222 -5.10 16.30 19.32
C GLU A 222 -6.45 16.36 18.58
N MET A 223 -7.16 15.22 18.49
CA MET A 223 -8.43 15.06 17.79
C MET A 223 -9.62 15.65 18.57
N THR A 224 -9.74 16.97 18.56
CA THR A 224 -10.97 17.66 18.99
C THR A 224 -11.89 17.93 17.81
N TRP A 225 -13.19 18.12 18.07
CA TRP A 225 -14.17 18.46 17.01
C TRP A 225 -13.78 19.73 16.25
N GLU A 226 -13.23 20.72 16.95
CA GLU A 226 -12.75 21.97 16.36
C GLU A 226 -11.59 21.70 15.40
N VAL A 227 -10.59 20.92 15.81
CA VAL A 227 -9.45 20.56 14.94
C VAL A 227 -9.92 19.79 13.71
N ILE A 228 -10.79 18.79 13.88
CA ILE A 228 -11.29 17.95 12.78
C ILE A 228 -12.10 18.75 11.75
N THR A 229 -12.84 19.77 12.20
CA THR A 229 -13.70 20.57 11.31
C THR A 229 -13.04 21.85 10.81
N SER A 230 -11.83 22.16 11.27
CA SER A 230 -11.10 23.36 10.87
C SER A 230 -10.07 23.09 9.78
N PHE A 231 -9.84 24.09 8.94
CA PHE A 231 -8.74 24.12 7.99
C PHE A 231 -8.10 25.51 8.05
N HIS A 232 -6.78 25.59 8.27
CA HIS A 232 -6.08 26.85 8.56
C HIS A 232 -6.71 27.67 9.71
N ASN A 233 -7.14 26.99 10.78
CA ASN A 233 -7.82 27.57 11.95
C ASN A 233 -9.21 28.20 11.68
N GLU A 234 -9.77 28.00 10.48
CA GLU A 234 -11.11 28.44 10.11
C GLU A 234 -12.06 27.24 10.06
N TYR A 235 -13.29 27.38 10.57
CA TYR A 235 -14.30 26.32 10.52
C TYR A 235 -14.75 26.05 9.08
N GLN A 236 -14.28 24.96 8.49
CA GLN A 236 -14.48 24.61 7.08
C GLN A 236 -14.70 23.09 6.88
N PRO A 237 -15.71 22.48 7.54
CA PRO A 237 -15.90 21.03 7.52
C PRO A 237 -16.20 20.49 6.12
N ALA A 238 -16.92 21.24 5.29
CA ALA A 238 -17.21 20.84 3.91
C ALA A 238 -15.94 20.79 3.05
N LEU A 239 -15.02 21.74 3.24
CA LEU A 239 -13.73 21.74 2.54
C LEU A 239 -12.89 20.54 2.99
N VAL A 240 -12.75 20.34 4.30
CA VAL A 240 -12.00 19.19 4.86
C VAL A 240 -12.55 17.88 4.31
N LEU A 241 -13.87 17.70 4.34
CA LEU A 241 -14.52 16.51 3.78
C LEU A 241 -14.21 16.35 2.29
N SER A 242 -14.31 17.42 1.50
CA SER A 242 -13.99 17.37 0.06
C SER A 242 -12.52 17.02 -0.23
N LEU A 243 -11.60 17.51 0.60
CA LEU A 243 -10.18 17.19 0.51
C LEU A 243 -9.96 15.71 0.84
N VAL A 244 -10.46 15.23 1.99
CA VAL A 244 -10.36 13.80 2.36
C VAL A 244 -10.97 12.90 1.28
N LEU A 245 -12.12 13.25 0.71
CA LEU A 245 -12.73 12.49 -0.38
C LEU A 245 -11.87 12.50 -1.66
N SER A 246 -11.36 13.66 -2.08
CA SER A 246 -10.50 13.76 -3.28
C SER A 246 -9.19 12.98 -3.12
N GLY A 247 -8.53 13.07 -1.97
CA GLY A 247 -7.37 12.25 -1.63
C GLY A 247 -7.71 10.75 -1.60
N GLY A 248 -8.88 10.39 -1.08
CA GLY A 248 -9.40 9.03 -1.08
C GLY A 248 -9.64 8.46 -2.48
N ILE A 249 -10.12 9.28 -3.43
CA ILE A 249 -10.29 8.89 -4.83
C ILE A 249 -8.93 8.63 -5.49
N LEU A 250 -7.95 9.53 -5.28
CA LEU A 250 -6.59 9.32 -5.79
C LEU A 250 -5.96 8.05 -5.19
N ALA A 251 -6.13 7.83 -3.89
CA ALA A 251 -5.65 6.63 -3.20
C ALA A 251 -6.32 5.35 -3.71
N PHE A 252 -7.61 5.41 -4.03
CA PHE A 252 -8.34 4.31 -4.66
C PHE A 252 -7.75 3.95 -6.03
N LEU A 253 -7.57 4.94 -6.90
CA LEU A 253 -7.01 4.71 -8.24
C LEU A 253 -5.59 4.16 -8.18
N MET A 254 -4.77 4.72 -7.29
CA MET A 254 -3.39 4.28 -7.08
C MET A 254 -3.35 2.82 -6.62
N GLU A 255 -4.05 2.45 -5.55
CA GLU A 255 -4.06 1.06 -5.05
C GLU A 255 -4.69 0.09 -6.06
N PHE A 256 -5.73 0.51 -6.79
CA PHE A 256 -6.28 -0.30 -7.88
C PHE A 256 -5.21 -0.62 -8.94
N SER A 257 -4.38 0.37 -9.30
CA SER A 257 -3.27 0.16 -10.24
C SER A 257 -2.17 -0.73 -9.67
N GLU A 258 -1.90 -0.69 -8.36
CA GLU A 258 -0.94 -1.59 -7.70
C GLU A 258 -1.41 -3.04 -7.73
N TYR A 259 -2.67 -3.30 -7.38
CA TYR A 259 -3.25 -4.65 -7.47
C TYR A 259 -3.34 -5.14 -8.93
N LEU A 260 -3.60 -4.24 -9.89
CA LEU A 260 -3.56 -4.59 -11.31
C LEU A 260 -2.15 -5.02 -11.74
N LEU A 261 -1.13 -4.27 -11.35
CA LEU A 261 0.27 -4.64 -11.57
C LEU A 261 0.59 -5.98 -10.91
N LEU A 262 0.18 -6.17 -9.65
CA LEU A 262 0.44 -7.38 -8.88
C LEU A 262 -0.13 -8.63 -9.57
N VAL A 263 -1.39 -8.60 -10.00
CA VAL A 263 -2.05 -9.74 -10.67
C VAL A 263 -1.33 -10.15 -11.95
N ASN A 264 -0.76 -9.18 -12.68
CA ASN A 264 -0.11 -9.43 -13.96
C ASN A 264 1.42 -9.64 -13.84
N THR A 265 2.01 -9.44 -12.66
CA THR A 265 3.47 -9.53 -12.45
C THR A 265 3.83 -10.31 -11.17
N SER A 266 4.58 -9.73 -10.24
CA SER A 266 4.93 -10.30 -8.94
C SER A 266 5.06 -9.18 -7.90
N GLY A 267 5.01 -9.53 -6.61
CA GLY A 267 5.23 -8.56 -5.53
C GLY A 267 6.63 -7.93 -5.58
N ILE A 268 7.62 -8.67 -6.11
CA ILE A 268 8.98 -8.18 -6.34
C ILE A 268 8.98 -7.09 -7.42
N THR A 269 8.36 -7.35 -8.58
CA THR A 269 8.27 -6.37 -9.68
C THR A 269 7.54 -5.11 -9.24
N LEU A 270 6.40 -5.25 -8.55
CA LEU A 270 5.64 -4.13 -8.01
C LEU A 270 6.52 -3.24 -7.10
N SER A 271 7.34 -3.86 -6.25
CA SER A 271 8.18 -3.13 -5.30
C SER A 271 9.35 -2.44 -5.98
N ILE A 272 9.95 -3.05 -7.00
CA ILE A 272 10.98 -2.41 -7.83
C ILE A 272 10.40 -1.18 -8.55
N VAL A 273 9.26 -1.33 -9.22
CA VAL A 273 8.54 -0.20 -9.86
C VAL A 273 8.21 0.87 -8.83
N GLY A 274 7.81 0.47 -7.62
CA GLY A 274 7.52 1.36 -6.51
C GLY A 274 8.73 2.14 -5.99
N ILE A 275 9.94 1.57 -6.01
CA ILE A 275 11.16 2.27 -5.62
C ILE A 275 11.64 3.21 -6.72
N VAL A 276 11.55 2.80 -7.99
CA VAL A 276 12.00 3.62 -9.12
C VAL A 276 11.26 4.97 -9.17
N LYS A 277 10.02 5.06 -8.68
CA LYS A 277 9.32 6.35 -8.57
C LYS A 277 9.96 7.35 -7.60
N ASN A 278 10.73 6.84 -6.64
CA ASN A 278 11.36 7.60 -5.56
C ASN A 278 12.82 7.93 -5.87
N ALA A 279 13.38 7.36 -6.95
CA ALA A 279 14.71 7.65 -7.46
C ALA A 279 14.69 8.94 -8.30
#